data_AF-A0A183U4E9-F1
#
_entry.id   AF-A0A183U4E9-F1
#
_cell.length_a   1.000
_cell.length_b   1.000
_cell.length_c   1.000
_cell.angle_alpha   90.00
_cell.angle_beta   90.00
_cell.angle_gamma   90.00
#
_symmetry.space_group_name_H-M   'P 1'
#
loop_
_entity.id
_entity.type
_entity.pdbx_description
1 polymer ?
#
loop_
_entity_poly.entity_id
_entity_poly.type
_entity_poly.pdbx_seq_one_letter_code
_entity_poly.pdbx_strand_id
1 'polypeptide(L)'
;MAYGLQNALAPDFDKSIVLSYPNSFIYGYTLPVIMNFFAAEVNNQFQEQGLATAVESVHAVAIFYILSAHGHMGRKRLQQWEISLLEQSEQRNFSEYFDFYVYGDQIANYEAEKSHQKAISMLSVGIILMLTYMTYIMSGLPRKSQVSVCWVLCLFVVQ
;
A
#
# COMPACT_ATOMS: atom_id res chain seq x y z
N MET A 1 1.61 31.00 -27.58
CA MET A 1 2.86 30.93 -28.39
C MET A 1 3.79 29.79 -27.95
N ALA A 2 3.83 29.40 -26.66
CA ALA A 2 4.68 28.32 -26.15
C ALA A 2 4.35 26.90 -26.68
N TYR A 3 3.06 26.56 -26.83
CA TYR A 3 2.64 25.24 -27.34
C TYR A 3 3.16 24.89 -28.75
N GLY A 4 3.42 25.90 -29.59
CA GLY A 4 3.94 25.70 -30.94
C GLY A 4 5.41 25.29 -30.98
N LEU A 5 6.20 25.68 -29.97
CA LEU A 5 7.63 25.39 -29.90
C LEU A 5 7.91 23.97 -29.38
N GLN A 6 7.10 23.49 -28.42
CA GLN A 6 7.18 22.13 -27.89
C GLN A 6 6.88 21.08 -28.97
N ASN A 7 5.88 21.33 -29.82
CA ASN A 7 5.49 20.45 -30.93
C ASN A 7 6.56 20.36 -32.04
N ALA A 8 7.54 21.28 -32.06
CA ALA A 8 8.63 21.26 -33.04
C ALA A 8 9.86 20.46 -32.57
N LEU A 9 9.97 20.18 -31.26
CA LEU A 9 11.12 19.52 -30.65
C LEU A 9 10.80 18.11 -30.11
N ALA A 10 9.53 17.76 -29.97
CA ALA A 10 9.12 16.40 -29.63
C ALA A 10 9.28 15.48 -30.86
N PRO A 11 9.58 14.17 -30.67
CA PRO A 11 9.36 13.13 -31.70
C PRO A 11 7.93 13.22 -32.25
N ASP A 12 7.60 12.50 -33.33
CA ASP A 12 6.27 12.42 -34.00
C ASP A 12 5.11 11.96 -33.06
N PHE A 13 4.94 12.64 -31.95
CA PHE A 13 3.89 12.51 -30.98
C PHE A 13 2.65 13.17 -31.56
N ASP A 14 1.51 12.57 -31.26
CA ASP A 14 0.21 13.10 -31.62
C ASP A 14 0.11 14.58 -31.24
N LYS A 15 -0.06 15.46 -32.24
CA LYS A 15 -0.14 16.93 -32.05
C LYS A 15 -1.29 17.36 -31.15
N SER A 16 -2.22 16.45 -30.84
CA SER A 16 -3.28 16.65 -29.86
C SER A 16 -2.81 16.51 -28.40
N ILE A 17 -1.55 16.15 -28.17
CA ILE A 17 -0.92 15.97 -26.86
C ILE A 17 0.21 16.99 -26.72
N VAL A 18 0.03 17.96 -25.84
CA VAL A 18 1.09 18.85 -25.38
C VAL A 18 1.29 18.65 -23.88
N LEU A 19 2.40 18.00 -23.54
CA LEU A 19 2.79 17.79 -22.16
C LEU A 19 3.44 19.08 -21.64
N SER A 20 2.91 19.59 -20.54
CA SER A 20 3.38 20.83 -19.91
C SER A 20 3.10 20.80 -18.41
N TYR A 21 3.90 21.54 -17.65
CA TYR A 21 3.72 21.69 -16.21
C TYR A 21 3.31 23.14 -15.88
N PRO A 22 2.33 23.38 -14.98
CA PRO A 22 1.61 22.40 -14.15
C PRO A 22 0.42 21.71 -14.82
N ASN A 23 0.03 22.15 -16.02
CA ASN A 23 -1.12 21.62 -16.76
C ASN A 23 -0.69 21.10 -18.13
N SER A 24 -1.14 19.91 -18.51
CA SER A 24 -0.93 19.35 -19.84
C SER A 24 -2.22 19.45 -20.67
N PHE A 25 -2.08 19.55 -21.99
CA PHE A 25 -3.18 19.56 -22.93
C PHE A 25 -3.24 18.22 -23.66
N ILE A 26 -4.32 17.47 -23.51
CA ILE A 26 -4.45 16.12 -24.06
C ILE A 26 -5.83 15.99 -24.70
N TYR A 27 -5.88 15.67 -26.00
CA TYR A 27 -7.13 15.45 -26.75
C TYR A 27 -8.18 16.56 -26.60
N GLY A 28 -7.75 17.83 -26.58
CA GLY A 28 -8.67 18.97 -26.44
C GLY A 28 -8.97 19.40 -25.00
N TYR A 29 -8.46 18.67 -24.01
CA TYR A 29 -8.71 18.94 -22.59
C TYR A 29 -7.43 19.37 -21.87
N THR A 30 -7.55 20.41 -21.05
CA THR A 30 -6.48 20.82 -20.13
C THR A 30 -6.59 20.04 -18.84
N LEU A 31 -5.58 19.23 -18.53
CA LEU A 31 -5.50 18.38 -17.35
C LEU A 31 -4.39 18.85 -16.41
N PRO A 32 -4.68 19.08 -15.11
CA PRO A 32 -3.64 19.39 -14.14
C PRO A 32 -2.78 18.16 -13.86
N VAL A 33 -1.51 18.20 -14.27
CA VAL A 33 -0.54 17.12 -14.02
C VAL A 33 0.24 17.34 -12.73
N ILE A 34 0.16 18.54 -12.15
CA ILE A 34 0.76 18.90 -10.86
C ILE A 34 0.39 17.94 -9.72
N MET A 35 -0.79 17.31 -9.76
CA MET A 35 -1.21 16.37 -8.72
C MET A 35 -0.44 15.04 -8.75
N ASN A 36 0.28 14.75 -9.85
CA ASN A 36 1.04 13.51 -10.02
C ASN A 36 2.53 13.69 -9.71
N PHE A 37 3.06 14.93 -9.71
CA PHE A 37 4.49 15.19 -9.49
C PHE A 37 4.70 15.85 -8.11
N PHE A 38 5.50 15.21 -7.26
CA PHE A 38 5.75 15.65 -5.89
C PHE A 38 7.18 16.16 -5.73
N ALA A 39 7.30 17.31 -5.05
CA ALA A 39 8.55 18.06 -4.94
C ALA A 39 9.23 18.26 -6.31
N ALA A 40 8.44 18.75 -7.28
CA ALA A 40 8.95 19.14 -8.58
C ALA A 40 9.67 20.48 -8.48
N GLU A 41 10.94 20.51 -8.86
CA GLU A 41 11.70 21.76 -9.05
C GLU A 41 11.49 22.26 -10.46
N VAL A 42 11.22 23.55 -10.59
CA VAL A 42 10.85 24.17 -11.86
C VAL A 42 11.85 25.26 -12.20
N ASN A 43 12.34 25.25 -13.44
CA ASN A 43 13.19 26.31 -13.96
C ASN A 43 12.36 27.60 -14.11
N ASN A 44 12.73 28.63 -13.36
CA ASN A 44 12.06 29.94 -13.38
C ASN A 44 12.06 30.60 -14.78
N GLN A 45 13.00 30.26 -15.67
CA GLN A 45 13.07 30.81 -17.03
C GLN A 45 11.95 30.29 -17.95
N PHE A 46 11.41 29.11 -17.66
CA PHE A 46 10.37 28.46 -18.46
C PHE A 46 9.01 28.39 -17.75
N GLN A 47 8.94 28.87 -16.50
CA GLN A 47 7.72 28.86 -15.68
C GLN A 47 6.59 29.69 -16.33
N GLU A 48 6.90 30.85 -16.90
CA GLU A 48 5.90 31.69 -17.61
C GLU A 48 5.42 31.07 -18.92
N GLN A 49 6.20 30.14 -19.48
CA GLN A 49 5.92 29.52 -20.77
C GLN A 49 5.11 28.24 -20.64
N GLY A 50 5.05 27.64 -19.44
CA GLY A 50 4.28 26.42 -19.18
C GLY A 50 4.65 25.29 -20.12
N LEU A 51 5.96 25.02 -20.31
CA LEU A 51 6.49 23.95 -21.16
C LEU A 51 6.80 22.70 -20.31
N ALA A 52 6.86 21.50 -20.90
CA ALA A 52 7.38 20.32 -20.15
C ALA A 52 8.81 20.53 -19.63
N THR A 53 9.61 21.33 -20.35
CA THR A 53 10.98 21.74 -19.98
C THR A 53 11.02 22.66 -18.76
N ALA A 54 9.87 23.06 -18.21
CA ALA A 54 9.84 23.80 -16.97
C ALA A 54 10.25 22.92 -15.79
N VAL A 55 10.00 21.60 -15.81
CA VAL A 55 10.39 20.71 -14.69
C VAL A 55 11.86 20.30 -14.83
N GLU A 56 12.69 20.65 -13.85
CA GLU A 56 14.11 20.29 -13.81
C GLU A 56 14.35 18.96 -13.07
N SER A 57 13.65 18.76 -11.96
CA SER A 57 13.77 17.57 -11.14
C SER A 57 12.43 17.24 -10.49
N VAL A 58 12.19 15.96 -10.20
CA VAL A 58 11.03 15.47 -9.46
C VAL A 58 11.50 14.44 -8.46
N HIS A 59 11.02 14.53 -7.22
CA HIS A 59 11.37 13.56 -6.19
C HIS A 59 10.52 12.29 -6.25
N ALA A 60 9.21 12.43 -6.48
CA ALA A 60 8.29 11.30 -6.59
C ALA A 60 7.19 11.55 -7.61
N VAL A 61 6.76 10.47 -8.27
CA VAL A 61 5.61 10.48 -9.19
C VAL A 61 4.54 9.58 -8.58
N ALA A 62 3.35 10.12 -8.32
CA ALA A 62 2.19 9.33 -7.94
C ALA A 62 1.24 9.17 -9.13
N ILE A 63 0.70 7.97 -9.28
CA ILE A 63 -0.29 7.66 -10.31
C ILE A 63 -1.52 7.10 -9.61
N PHE A 64 -2.66 7.75 -9.86
CA PHE A 64 -3.93 7.38 -9.25
C PHE A 64 -4.79 6.59 -10.25
N TYR A 65 -5.15 5.36 -9.88
CA TYR A 65 -6.07 4.53 -10.66
C TYR A 65 -7.34 4.27 -9.86
N ILE A 66 -8.50 4.56 -10.46
CA ILE A 66 -9.81 4.22 -9.91
C ILE A 66 -10.32 3.00 -10.67
N LEU A 67 -10.42 1.87 -9.97
CA LEU A 67 -10.86 0.60 -10.54
C LEU A 67 -12.25 0.25 -9.98
N SER A 68 -13.13 -0.26 -10.84
CA SER A 68 -14.45 -0.76 -10.43
C SER A 68 -14.57 -2.24 -10.77
N ALA A 69 -14.75 -3.09 -9.76
CA ALA A 69 -15.11 -4.49 -9.95
C ALA A 69 -16.55 -4.77 -9.53
N HIS A 70 -17.26 -5.44 -10.42
CA HIS A 70 -18.62 -5.90 -10.20
C HIS A 70 -18.62 -7.37 -9.76
N GLY A 71 -19.46 -7.67 -8.77
CA GLY A 71 -19.64 -9.02 -8.23
C GLY A 71 -18.52 -9.48 -7.29
N HIS A 72 -18.80 -10.57 -6.57
CA HIS A 72 -17.89 -11.12 -5.55
C HIS A 72 -16.56 -11.59 -6.14
N MET A 73 -16.59 -12.29 -7.27
CA MET A 73 -15.39 -12.80 -7.95
C MET A 73 -14.49 -11.68 -8.49
N GLY A 74 -15.08 -10.60 -9.02
CA GLY A 74 -14.33 -9.44 -9.50
C GLY A 74 -13.58 -8.74 -8.36
N ARG A 75 -14.26 -8.52 -7.23
CA ARG A 75 -13.64 -7.93 -6.03
C ARG A 75 -12.50 -8.78 -5.48
N LYS A 76 -12.68 -10.10 -5.43
CA LYS A 76 -11.63 -11.03 -4.96
C LYS A 76 -10.41 -11.01 -5.87
N ARG A 77 -10.61 -10.92 -7.19
CA ARG A 77 -9.50 -10.82 -8.15
C ARG A 77 -8.76 -9.49 -8.04
N LEU A 78 -9.48 -8.37 -7.89
CA LEU A 78 -8.85 -7.08 -7.62
C LEU A 78 -8.03 -7.10 -6.33
N GLN A 79 -8.58 -7.66 -5.26
CA GLN A 79 -7.87 -7.80 -3.99
C GLN A 79 -6.58 -8.62 -4.16
N GLN A 80 -6.62 -9.73 -4.92
CA GLN A 80 -5.42 -10.52 -5.20
C GLN A 80 -4.37 -9.74 -5.99
N TRP A 81 -4.79 -8.91 -6.95
CA TRP A 81 -3.86 -8.06 -7.71
C TRP A 81 -3.25 -6.96 -6.84
N GLU A 82 -4.05 -6.27 -6.02
CA GLU A 82 -3.56 -5.25 -5.10
C GLU A 82 -2.54 -5.83 -4.11
N ILE A 83 -2.82 -7.00 -3.53
CA ILE A 83 -1.88 -7.68 -2.62
C ILE A 83 -0.60 -8.08 -3.36
N SER A 84 -0.71 -8.63 -4.58
CA SER A 84 0.47 -9.03 -5.34
C SER A 84 1.36 -7.84 -5.73
N LEU A 85 0.75 -6.70 -6.05
CA LEU A 85 1.48 -5.46 -6.31
C LEU A 85 2.14 -4.91 -5.05
N LEU A 86 1.48 -4.99 -3.90
CA LEU A 86 2.06 -4.63 -2.61
C LEU A 86 3.29 -5.50 -2.30
N GLU A 87 3.17 -6.82 -2.41
CA GLU A 87 4.29 -7.75 -2.14
C GLU A 87 5.49 -7.47 -3.05
N GLN A 88 5.26 -7.16 -4.32
CA GLN A 88 6.31 -6.75 -5.26
C GLN A 88 6.94 -5.41 -4.87
N SER A 89 6.13 -4.45 -4.38
CA SER A 89 6.62 -3.16 -3.89
C SER A 89 7.48 -3.29 -2.63
N GLU A 90 7.11 -4.19 -1.70
CA GLU A 90 7.87 -4.45 -0.47
C GLU A 90 9.23 -5.09 -0.75
N GLN A 91 9.33 -5.89 -1.81
CA GLN A 91 10.58 -6.54 -2.21
C GLN A 91 11.64 -5.57 -2.76
N ARG A 92 11.25 -4.33 -3.13
CA ARG A 92 12.15 -3.28 -3.67
C ARG A 92 13.08 -3.76 -4.79
N ASN A 93 12.61 -4.70 -5.59
CA ASN A 93 13.39 -5.34 -6.66
C ASN A 93 12.70 -5.23 -8.02
N PHE A 94 11.92 -4.17 -8.20
CA PHE A 94 11.22 -3.92 -9.46
C PHE A 94 12.15 -3.36 -10.52
N SER A 95 13.04 -2.45 -10.11
CA SER A 95 14.02 -1.82 -10.96
C SER A 95 15.21 -1.35 -10.13
N GLU A 96 16.41 -1.35 -10.71
CA GLU A 96 17.58 -0.72 -10.11
C GLU A 96 17.47 0.81 -10.10
N TYR A 97 16.55 1.38 -10.90
CA TYR A 97 16.44 2.81 -11.12
C TYR A 97 15.36 3.49 -10.29
N PHE A 98 14.35 2.75 -9.82
CA PHE A 98 13.26 3.31 -9.04
C PHE A 98 12.60 2.27 -8.15
N ASP A 99 12.24 2.73 -6.95
CA ASP A 99 11.30 2.05 -6.08
C ASP A 99 9.88 2.55 -6.38
N PHE A 100 8.90 1.65 -6.31
CA PHE A 100 7.49 2.02 -6.37
C PHE A 100 6.80 1.60 -5.08
N TYR A 101 5.80 2.38 -4.66
CA TYR A 101 4.98 2.10 -3.50
C TYR A 101 3.51 2.08 -3.95
N VAL A 102 2.74 1.14 -3.40
CA VAL A 102 1.32 0.97 -3.74
C VAL A 102 0.48 1.16 -2.49
N TYR A 103 -0.58 1.94 -2.63
CA TYR A 103 -1.59 2.14 -1.61
C TYR A 103 -2.97 1.83 -2.20
N GLY A 104 -3.77 1.07 -1.46
CA GLY A 104 -5.09 0.63 -1.89
C GLY A 104 -5.98 0.32 -0.68
N ASP A 105 -7.29 0.44 -0.87
CA ASP A 105 -8.27 0.21 0.20
C ASP A 105 -8.25 -1.27 0.66
N GLN A 106 -8.03 -2.21 -0.27
CA GLN A 106 -7.95 -3.63 0.09
C GLN A 106 -6.63 -4.00 0.76
N ILE A 107 -5.56 -3.24 0.51
CA ILE A 107 -4.28 -3.39 1.20
C ILE A 107 -4.43 -3.05 2.68
N ALA A 108 -5.12 -1.96 3.01
CA ALA A 108 -5.39 -1.59 4.39
C ALA A 108 -6.20 -2.68 5.13
N ASN A 109 -7.23 -3.23 4.47
CA ASN A 109 -8.00 -4.35 5.01
C ASN A 109 -7.16 -5.61 5.18
N TYR A 110 -6.28 -5.93 4.23
CA TYR A 110 -5.38 -7.08 4.29
C TYR A 110 -4.35 -6.94 5.42
N GLU A 111 -3.74 -5.77 5.59
CA GLU A 111 -2.81 -5.52 6.69
C GLU A 111 -3.49 -5.63 8.06
N ALA A 112 -4.71 -5.12 8.19
CA ALA A 112 -5.52 -5.28 9.39
C ALA A 112 -5.81 -6.77 9.67
N GLU A 113 -6.20 -7.55 8.66
CA GLU A 113 -6.46 -8.99 8.82
C GLU A 113 -5.19 -9.77 9.18
N LYS A 114 -4.05 -9.46 8.54
CA LYS A 114 -2.73 -10.02 8.86
C LYS A 114 -2.33 -9.72 10.31
N SER A 115 -2.60 -8.51 10.79
CA SER A 115 -2.33 -8.13 12.19
C SER A 115 -3.19 -8.93 13.16
N HIS A 116 -4.45 -9.18 12.82
CA HIS A 116 -5.37 -9.98 13.63
C HIS A 116 -4.93 -11.45 13.72
N GLN A 117 -4.55 -12.05 12.59
CA GLN A 117 -4.06 -13.44 12.57
C GLN A 117 -2.80 -13.61 13.42
N LYS A 118 -1.87 -12.64 13.35
CA LYS A 118 -0.65 -12.66 14.18
C LYS A 118 -0.99 -12.58 15.67
N ALA A 119 -1.97 -11.77 16.06
CA ALA A 119 -2.42 -11.68 17.45
C ALA A 119 -3.04 -13.00 17.95
N ILE A 120 -3.89 -13.64 17.15
CA ILE A 120 -4.46 -14.96 17.48
C ILE A 120 -3.35 -16.00 17.67
N SER A 121 -2.35 -16.02 16.77
CA SER A 121 -1.24 -16.95 16.87
C SER A 121 -0.37 -16.71 18.11
N MET A 122 -0.16 -15.46 18.53
CA MET A 122 0.56 -15.19 19.78
C MET A 122 -0.25 -15.61 21.01
N LEU A 123 -1.56 -15.36 20.99
CA LEU A 123 -2.46 -15.74 22.07
C LEU A 123 -2.55 -17.26 22.24
N SER A 124 -2.62 -18.02 21.15
CA SER A 124 -2.65 -19.48 21.20
C SER A 124 -1.37 -20.07 21.81
N VAL A 125 -0.20 -19.53 21.44
CA VAL A 125 1.10 -19.91 22.04
C VAL A 125 1.10 -19.60 23.54
N GLY A 126 0.59 -18.44 23.95
CA GLY A 126 0.47 -18.06 25.36
C GLY A 126 -0.38 -19.03 26.17
N ILE A 127 -1.55 -19.43 25.67
CA ILE A 127 -2.43 -20.40 26.33
C ILE A 127 -1.75 -21.76 26.49
N ILE A 128 -1.10 -22.26 25.43
CA ILE A 128 -0.39 -23.55 25.46
C ILE A 128 0.74 -23.51 26.49
N LEU A 129 1.51 -22.42 26.53
CA LEU A 129 2.58 -22.23 27.52
C LEU A 129 2.03 -22.19 28.95
N MET A 130 0.89 -21.52 29.15
CA MET A 130 0.25 -21.42 30.46
C MET A 130 -0.26 -22.78 30.96
N LEU A 131 -0.87 -23.59 30.08
CA LEU A 131 -1.33 -24.94 30.40
C LEU A 131 -0.18 -25.91 30.69
N THR A 132 0.91 -25.83 29.90
CA THR A 132 2.11 -26.64 30.13
C THR A 132 2.82 -26.26 31.42
N TYR A 133 2.90 -24.97 31.74
CA TYR A 133 3.42 -24.51 33.03
C TYR A 133 2.56 -24.98 34.22
N MET A 134 1.23 -24.86 34.10
CA MET A 134 0.30 -25.32 35.13
C MET A 134 0.41 -26.83 35.37
N THR A 135 0.45 -27.65 34.32
CA THR A 135 0.64 -29.10 34.46
C THR A 135 1.99 -29.46 35.07
N TYR A 136 3.06 -28.73 34.72
CA TYR A 136 4.37 -28.88 35.33
C TYR A 136 4.34 -28.60 36.84
N ILE A 137 3.81 -27.45 37.27
CA ILE A 137 3.70 -27.10 38.70
C ILE A 137 2.80 -28.08 39.46
N MET A 138 1.67 -28.47 38.86
CA MET A 138 0.75 -29.42 39.47
C MET A 138 1.40 -30.80 39.67
N SER A 139 2.30 -31.24 38.78
CA SER A 139 3.01 -32.51 38.93
C SER A 139 3.89 -32.60 40.19
N GLY A 140 4.29 -31.45 40.76
CA GLY A 140 5.04 -31.35 42.01
C GLY A 140 4.21 -31.23 43.30
N LEU A 141 2.87 -31.15 43.21
CA LEU A 141 1.99 -30.88 44.37
C LEU A 141 1.19 -32.11 44.83
N PRO A 142 0.89 -32.24 46.14
CA PRO A 142 0.12 -33.36 46.69
C PRO A 142 -1.33 -33.39 46.19
N ARG A 143 -1.85 -34.60 45.88
CA ARG A 143 -3.14 -34.90 45.22
C ARG A 143 -4.37 -34.15 45.74
N LYS A 144 -4.41 -33.76 47.03
CA LYS A 144 -5.54 -33.01 47.61
C LYS A 144 -5.60 -31.54 47.15
N SER A 145 -4.46 -30.92 46.85
CA SER A 145 -4.38 -29.54 46.34
C SER A 145 -4.69 -29.47 44.83
N GLN A 146 -4.37 -30.51 44.08
CA GLN A 146 -4.57 -30.56 42.63
C GLN A 146 -6.03 -30.42 42.21
N VAL A 147 -6.96 -31.04 42.94
CA VAL A 147 -8.40 -31.00 42.64
C VAL A 147 -8.97 -29.58 42.76
N SER A 148 -8.47 -28.80 43.72
CA SER A 148 -8.95 -27.42 43.94
C SER A 148 -8.46 -26.46 42.86
N VAL A 149 -7.22 -26.60 42.40
CA VAL A 149 -6.66 -25.75 41.32
C VAL A 149 -7.35 -26.06 39.99
N CYS A 150 -7.62 -27.34 39.70
CA CYS A 150 -8.30 -27.75 38.47
C CYS A 150 -9.74 -27.19 38.38
N TRP A 151 -10.46 -27.14 39.50
CA TRP A 151 -11.80 -26.55 39.56
C TRP A 151 -11.80 -25.04 39.30
N VAL A 152 -10.85 -24.30 39.88
CA VAL A 152 -10.72 -22.85 39.66
C VAL A 152 -10.35 -22.54 38.21
N LEU A 153 -9.52 -23.37 37.58
CA LEU A 153 -9.10 -23.18 36.19
C LEU A 153 -10.25 -23.43 35.20
N CYS A 154 -11.07 -24.48 35.40
CA CYS A 154 -12.26 -24.72 34.58
C CYS A 154 -13.27 -23.56 34.68
N LEU A 155 -13.35 -22.90 35.83
CA LEU A 155 -14.24 -21.75 36.02
C LEU A 155 -13.74 -20.50 35.28
N PHE A 156 -12.42 -20.33 35.16
CA PHE A 156 -11.80 -19.18 34.50
C PHE A 156 -11.74 -19.28 32.98
N VAL A 157 -11.73 -20.50 32.41
CA VAL A 157 -11.66 -20.72 30.96
C VAL A 157 -13.05 -20.69 30.30
N VAL A 158 -14.12 -20.91 31.07
CA VAL A 158 -15.51 -20.94 30.58
C VAL A 158 -16.18 -19.56 30.62
N GLN A 159 -15.55 -18.56 31.23
CA GLN A 159 -16.07 -17.21 31.41
C GLN A 159 -15.45 -16.23 30.42
#